data_AF-X1HG37-F1
#
_entry.id   AF-X1HG37-F1
#
_cell.length_a   1.000
_cell.length_b   1.000
_cell.length_c   1.000
_cell.angle_alpha   90.00
_cell.angle_beta   90.00
_cell.angle_gamma   90.00
#
_symmetry.space_group_name_H-M   'P 1'
#
loop_
_entity.id
_entity.type
_entity.pdbx_description
1 polymer ?
#
loop_
_entity_poly.entity_id
_entity_poly.type
_entity_poly.pdbx_seq_one_letter_code
_entity_poly.pdbx_strand_id
1 'polypeptide(L)'
;MQNQDIMKLLAGLGGTLSLIEAILGFDDKNLDSSRIILLVLTIVLAAIILLSIIIPHKFVELNWIICVVIGIIMIVYTSLIGGILVLVAGFVGFTER
;
A
#
# COMPACT_ATOMS: atom_id res chain seq x y z
N MET A 1 -19.58 6.48 11.78
CA MET A 1 -18.67 5.44 12.32
C MET A 1 -18.32 4.35 11.32
N GLN A 2 -19.16 4.03 10.32
CA GLN A 2 -18.96 2.86 9.43
C GLN A 2 -17.86 3.01 8.36
N ASN A 3 -17.62 4.22 7.84
CA ASN A 3 -16.76 4.38 6.65
C ASN A 3 -15.25 4.34 6.98
N GLN A 4 -14.84 4.82 8.16
CA GLN A 4 -13.43 4.81 8.58
C GLN A 4 -12.85 3.39 8.72
N ASP A 5 -13.67 2.44 9.19
CA ASP A 5 -13.26 1.05 9.33
C ASP A 5 -13.15 0.35 7.97
N ILE A 6 -14.07 0.64 7.05
CA ILE A 6 -14.03 0.13 5.66
C ILE A 6 -12.77 0.64 4.95
N MET A 7 -12.40 1.91 5.13
CA MET A 7 -11.22 2.50 4.52
C MET A 7 -9.91 1.90 5.06
N LYS A 8 -9.83 1.67 6.37
CA LYS A 8 -8.68 0.97 6.97
C LYS A 8 -8.57 -0.47 6.45
N LEU A 9 -9.71 -1.14 6.27
CA LEU A 9 -9.75 -2.49 5.74
C LEU A 9 -9.28 -2.52 4.29
N LEU A 10 -9.71 -1.58 3.45
CA LEU A 10 -9.24 -1.42 2.05
C LEU A 10 -7.72 -1.15 1.99
N ALA A 11 -7.22 -0.22 2.81
CA ALA A 11 -5.79 0.08 2.86
C ALA A 11 -4.97 -1.14 3.34
N GLY A 12 -5.48 -1.87 4.34
CA GLY A 12 -4.83 -3.08 4.86
C GLY A 12 -4.83 -4.23 3.85
N LEU A 13 -5.94 -4.43 3.13
CA LEU A 13 -6.01 -5.40 2.04
C LEU A 13 -5.06 -5.02 0.90
N GLY A 14 -5.00 -3.74 0.52
CA GLY A 14 -4.09 -3.26 -0.52
C GLY A 14 -2.62 -3.46 -0.14
N GLY A 15 -2.24 -3.16 1.11
CA GLY A 15 -0.89 -3.44 1.62
C GLY A 15 -0.57 -4.94 1.60
N THR A 16 -1.50 -5.77 2.07
CA THR A 16 -1.32 -7.24 2.14
C THR A 16 -1.20 -7.87 0.75
N LEU A 17 -2.06 -7.46 -0.20
CA LEU A 17 -2.01 -7.95 -1.57
C LEU A 17 -0.72 -7.55 -2.28
N SER A 18 -0.20 -6.34 -2.01
CA SER A 18 1.10 -5.95 -2.57
C SER A 18 2.26 -6.79 -2.03
N LEU A 19 2.19 -7.25 -0.77
CA LEU A 19 3.18 -8.20 -0.23
C LEU A 19 3.08 -9.55 -0.93
N ILE A 20 1.86 -10.04 -1.19
CA ILE A 20 1.65 -11.29 -1.91
C ILE A 20 2.19 -11.18 -3.35
N GLU A 21 1.90 -10.08 -4.06
CA GLU A 21 2.45 -9.83 -5.40
C GLU A 21 3.97 -9.72 -5.39
N ALA A 22 4.55 -9.06 -4.39
CA ALA A 22 6.00 -8.99 -4.23
C ALA A 22 6.64 -10.37 -4.04
N ILE A 23 6.00 -11.26 -3.25
CA ILE A 23 6.47 -12.63 -3.03
C ILE A 23 6.30 -13.47 -4.30
N LEU A 24 5.18 -13.37 -5.01
CA LEU A 24 4.94 -14.11 -6.26
C LEU A 24 5.87 -13.64 -7.38
N GLY A 25 6.17 -12.34 -7.47
CA GLY A 25 7.15 -11.80 -8.41
C GLY A 25 8.59 -12.25 -8.15
N PHE A 26 8.87 -12.82 -6.97
CA PHE A 26 10.19 -13.36 -6.60
C PHE A 26 10.45 -14.77 -7.13
N ASP A 27 9.41 -15.56 -7.41
CA ASP A 27 9.54 -16.97 -7.85
C ASP A 27 10.01 -17.12 -9.31
N ASP A 28 10.09 -16.01 -10.04
CA ASP A 28 10.59 -15.96 -11.40
C ASP A 28 12.14 -16.01 -11.38
N LYS A 29 12.72 -17.11 -11.86
CA LYS A 29 14.15 -17.49 -11.73
C LYS A 29 15.19 -16.53 -12.33
N ASN A 30 14.79 -15.37 -12.85
CA ASN A 30 15.66 -14.30 -13.35
C ASN A 30 15.49 -13.05 -12.49
N LEU A 31 16.27 -12.97 -11.41
CA LEU A 31 16.34 -11.80 -10.53
C LEU A 31 17.39 -10.82 -11.03
N ASP A 32 17.02 -9.98 -12.00
CA ASP A 32 17.79 -8.78 -12.33
C ASP A 32 17.85 -7.84 -11.12
N SER A 33 18.97 -7.13 -10.92
CA SER A 33 19.13 -6.18 -9.79
C SER A 33 18.01 -5.14 -9.72
N SER A 34 17.42 -4.75 -10.85
CA SER A 34 16.27 -3.84 -10.90
C SER A 34 15.00 -4.42 -10.24
N ARG A 35 14.72 -5.72 -10.41
CA ARG A 35 13.57 -6.40 -9.77
C ARG A 35 13.74 -6.52 -8.26
N ILE A 36 14.97 -6.70 -7.77
CA ILE A 36 15.26 -6.76 -6.33
C ILE A 36 14.97 -5.41 -5.66
N ILE A 37 15.42 -4.31 -6.29
CA ILE A 37 15.17 -2.94 -5.78
C ILE A 37 13.67 -2.66 -5.71
N LEU A 38 12.93 -3.05 -6.75
CA LEU A 38 11.47 -2.94 -6.82
C LEU A 38 10.78 -3.71 -5.70
N LEU A 39 11.19 -4.96 -5.46
CA LEU A 39 10.64 -5.81 -4.42
C LEU A 39 10.87 -5.24 -3.02
N VAL A 40 12.08 -4.74 -2.74
CA VAL A 40 12.39 -4.06 -1.47
C VAL A 40 11.50 -2.82 -1.30
N LEU A 41 11.31 -2.03 -2.36
CA LEU A 41 10.39 -0.88 -2.37
C LEU A 41 8.95 -1.30 -2.04
N THR A 42 8.44 -2.38 -2.63
CA THR A 42 7.08 -2.88 -2.37
C THR A 42 6.89 -3.28 -0.92
N ILE A 43 7.85 -4.03 -0.35
CA ILE A 43 7.80 -4.48 1.05
C ILE A 43 7.83 -3.29 2.01
N VAL A 44 8.69 -2.31 1.75
CA VAL A 44 8.79 -1.10 2.58
C VAL A 44 7.49 -0.29 2.52
N LEU A 45 6.92 -0.08 1.33
CA LEU A 45 5.64 0.62 1.19
C LEU A 45 4.49 -0.12 1.90
N ALA A 46 4.39 -1.43 1.72
CA ALA A 46 3.38 -2.24 2.37
C ALA A 46 3.49 -2.19 3.90
N ALA A 47 4.71 -2.27 4.43
CA ALA A 47 4.98 -2.16 5.86
C ALA A 47 4.56 -0.79 6.41
N ILE A 48 4.85 0.30 5.69
CA ILE A 48 4.43 1.66 6.08
C ILE A 48 2.90 1.75 6.15
N ILE A 49 2.19 1.23 5.14
CA ILE A 49 0.72 1.23 5.10
C ILE A 49 0.16 0.45 6.30
N LEU A 50 0.65 -0.76 6.52
CA LEU A 50 0.19 -1.62 7.62
C LEU A 50 0.48 -0.99 9.00
N LEU A 51 1.68 -0.44 9.20
CA LEU A 51 2.05 0.25 10.43
C LEU A 51 1.19 1.50 10.68
N SER A 52 0.88 2.25 9.62
CA SER A 52 0.01 3.43 9.71
C SER A 52 -1.41 3.05 10.16
N ILE A 53 -1.94 1.89 9.72
CA ILE A 53 -3.26 1.41 10.13
C ILE A 53 -3.27 0.95 11.60
N ILE A 54 -2.23 0.23 12.05
CA ILE A 54 -2.17 -0.36 13.40
C ILE A 54 -1.84 0.70 14.46
N ILE A 55 -0.93 1.64 14.16
CA ILE A 55 -0.47 2.65 15.12
C ILE A 55 -0.50 4.06 14.46
N PRO A 56 -1.71 4.61 14.22
CA PRO A 56 -1.89 5.88 13.49
C PRO A 56 -1.31 7.11 14.21
N HIS A 57 -0.96 6.99 15.50
CA HIS A 57 -0.52 8.12 16.33
C HIS A 57 1.01 8.21 16.51
N LYS A 58 1.77 7.22 16.04
CA LYS A 58 3.21 7.11 16.36
C LYS A 58 4.16 7.07 15.15
N PHE A 59 3.67 6.70 13.96
CA PHE A 59 4.54 6.50 12.79
C PHE A 59 4.32 7.55 11.70
N VAL A 60 3.07 7.82 11.33
CA VAL A 60 2.64 8.92 10.44
C VAL A 60 1.16 9.14 10.75
N GLU A 61 0.71 10.37 11.00
CA GLU A 61 -0.74 10.64 11.03
C GLU A 61 -1.32 10.14 9.72
N LEU A 62 -2.32 9.24 9.78
CA LEU A 62 -2.93 8.62 8.61
C LEU A 62 -3.70 9.68 7.81
N ASN A 63 -2.95 10.49 7.08
CA ASN A 63 -3.47 11.52 6.22
C ASN A 63 -3.81 10.85 4.90
N TRP A 64 -5.08 10.89 4.53
CA TRP A 64 -5.59 10.17 3.37
C TRP A 64 -4.88 10.56 2.07
N ILE A 65 -4.37 11.80 1.99
CA ILE A 65 -3.49 12.27 0.91
C ILE A 65 -2.23 11.40 0.79
N ILE A 66 -1.61 11.01 1.90
CA ILE A 66 -0.42 10.17 1.90
C ILE A 66 -0.77 8.78 1.35
N CYS A 67 -1.92 8.21 1.73
CA CYS A 67 -2.40 6.95 1.13
C CYS A 67 -2.63 7.08 -0.38
N VAL A 68 -3.16 8.22 -0.87
CA VAL A 68 -3.29 8.46 -2.32
C VAL A 68 -1.93 8.50 -3.00
N VAL A 69 -0.97 9.26 -2.45
CA VAL A 69 0.39 9.37 -3.01
C VAL A 69 1.09 8.01 -3.02
N ILE A 70 1.00 7.26 -1.92
CA ILE A 70 1.57 5.91 -1.80
C ILE A 70 0.91 4.95 -2.80
N GLY A 71 -0.42 5.00 -2.94
CA GLY A 71 -1.15 4.20 -3.91
C GLY A 71 -0.70 4.46 -5.35
N ILE A 72 -0.50 5.74 -5.72
CA ILE A 72 0.02 6.11 -7.05
C ILE A 72 1.43 5.53 -7.26
N ILE A 73 2.32 5.68 -6.27
CA ILE A 73 3.68 5.13 -6.33
C ILE A 73 3.63 3.61 -6.50
N MET A 74 2.72 2.92 -5.80
CA MET A 74 2.56 1.48 -5.94
C MET A 74 2.09 1.07 -7.33
N ILE A 75 1.11 1.78 -7.91
CA ILE A 75 0.61 1.47 -9.25
C ILE A 75 1.72 1.65 -10.30
N VAL A 76 2.50 2.73 -10.18
CA VAL A 76 3.53 3.06 -11.17
C VAL A 76 4.72 2.10 -11.10
N TYR A 77 5.13 1.71 -9.88
CA TYR A 77 6.38 1.00 -9.71
C TYR A 77 6.19 -0.46 -9.31
N THR A 78 5.23 -0.82 -8.47
CA THR A 78 5.30 -2.10 -7.75
C THR A 78 4.14 -3.05 -7.99
N SER A 79 2.92 -2.62 -7.68
CA SER A 79 1.73 -3.46 -7.55
C SER A 79 0.51 -2.71 -8.05
N LEU A 80 -0.05 -3.16 -9.17
CA LEU A 80 -1.20 -2.51 -9.78
C LEU A 80 -2.47 -2.74 -8.94
N ILE A 81 -2.73 -3.98 -8.51
CA ILE A 81 -3.93 -4.33 -7.73
C ILE A 81 -3.83 -3.77 -6.31
N GLY A 82 -2.69 -3.98 -5.63
CA GLY A 82 -2.47 -3.46 -4.28
C GLY A 82 -2.48 -1.93 -4.26
N GLY A 83 -1.83 -1.29 -5.24
CA GLY A 83 -1.81 0.16 -5.39
C GLY A 83 -3.19 0.76 -5.64
N ILE A 84 -4.02 0.16 -6.49
CA ILE A 84 -5.41 0.61 -6.73
C ILE A 84 -6.23 0.57 -5.43
N LEU A 85 -6.13 -0.50 -4.64
CA LEU A 85 -6.88 -0.60 -3.37
C LEU A 85 -6.46 0.45 -2.35
N VAL A 86 -5.15 0.70 -2.22
CA VAL A 86 -4.61 1.76 -1.34
C VAL A 86 -5.04 3.14 -1.83
N LEU A 87 -5.05 3.37 -3.14
CA LEU A 87 -5.44 4.64 -3.75
C LEU A 87 -6.95 4.91 -3.56
N VAL A 88 -7.80 3.91 -3.77
CA VAL A 88 -9.25 4.00 -3.51
C VAL A 88 -9.51 4.29 -2.03
N ALA A 89 -8.82 3.61 -1.11
CA ALA A 89 -8.92 3.89 0.32
C ALA A 89 -8.53 5.34 0.66
N GLY A 90 -7.43 5.83 0.08
CA GLY A 90 -6.98 7.21 0.25
C GLY A 90 -7.97 8.24 -0.34
N PHE A 91 -8.54 7.96 -1.51
CA PHE A 91 -9.44 8.89 -2.19
C PHE A 91 -10.77 9.03 -1.44
N VAL A 92 -11.36 7.89 -1.05
CA VAL A 92 -12.61 7.88 -0.25
C VAL A 92 -12.40 8.62 1.07
N GLY A 93 -11.28 8.39 1.75
CA GLY A 93 -10.98 9.06 3.02
C GLY A 93 -10.66 10.54 2.89
N PHE A 94 -10.14 10.97 1.75
CA PHE A 94 -9.96 12.38 1.45
C PHE A 94 -11.31 13.08 1.18
N THR A 95 -12.22 12.43 0.46
CA THR A 95 -13.54 12.99 0.11
C THR A 95 -14.56 12.99 1.25
N GLU A 96 -14.36 12.16 2.28
CA GLU A 96 -15.25 12.09 3.45
C GLU A 96 -14.83 12.99 4.63
N ARG A 97 -13.72 13.72 4.50
CA ARG A 97 -13.31 14.77 5.44
C ARG A 97 -13.91 16.12 5.06
#